data_AF-A0A954TS40-F1
#
_entry.id   AF-A0A954TS40-F1
#
_cell.length_a   1.000
_cell.length_b   1.000
_cell.length_c   1.000
_cell.angle_alpha   90.00
_cell.angle_beta   90.00
_cell.angle_gamma   90.00
#
_symmetry.space_group_name_H-M   'P 1'
#
loop_
_entity.id
_entity.type
_entity.pdbx_description
1 polymer ?
#
loop_
_entity_poly.entity_id
_entity_poly.type
_entity_poly.pdbx_seq_one_letter_code
_entity_poly.pdbx_strand_id
1 'polypeptide(L)'
;MIDRRSHSRYYPKRLQAETLLDSIDTVTGAATTFAGMPAGTRAVQLPDTGFDSYFLTVFGQPDSKTACECERSSEANLAQSLHLLNSEEMQKKLTGDNGRAAALAADTTRPVEDKIRELYKLALSREPADQEMASAREYLGERHNQREPWEDLIWALVNSKEFLFNH
;
A
#
# COMPACT_ATOMS: atom_id res chain seq x y z
N MET A 1 -19.31 -12.98 -27.17
CA MET A 1 -18.45 -14.05 -26.63
C MET A 1 -17.02 -13.55 -26.74
N ILE A 2 -16.45 -13.02 -25.65
CA ILE A 2 -15.12 -12.40 -25.64
C ILE A 2 -14.10 -13.45 -25.19
N ASP A 3 -13.04 -13.66 -25.98
CA ASP A 3 -11.97 -14.62 -25.67
C ASP A 3 -11.20 -14.18 -24.41
N ARG A 4 -11.26 -15.02 -23.36
CA ARG A 4 -10.52 -14.85 -22.10
C ARG A 4 -9.27 -15.75 -22.04
N ARG A 5 -9.01 -16.55 -23.07
CA ARG A 5 -8.00 -17.61 -23.05
C ARG A 5 -6.63 -17.14 -23.56
N SER A 6 -6.59 -16.19 -24.50
CA SER A 6 -5.33 -15.80 -25.15
C SER A 6 -4.49 -14.73 -24.45
N HIS A 7 -4.92 -14.17 -23.31
CA HIS A 7 -4.18 -13.11 -22.57
C HIS A 7 -3.57 -12.00 -23.46
N SER A 8 -4.24 -11.64 -24.57
CA SER A 8 -3.74 -10.65 -25.54
C SER A 8 -3.65 -9.23 -24.96
N ARG A 9 -4.19 -9.03 -23.77
CA ARG A 9 -3.98 -7.87 -22.90
C ARG A 9 -3.90 -8.32 -21.44
N TYR A 10 -3.15 -7.59 -20.64
CA TYR A 10 -3.20 -7.76 -19.20
C TYR A 10 -4.55 -7.23 -18.68
N TYR A 11 -5.24 -8.04 -17.88
CA TYR A 11 -6.45 -7.62 -17.17
C TYR A 11 -6.03 -7.19 -15.78
N PRO A 12 -6.48 -6.01 -15.29
CA PRO A 12 -6.11 -5.56 -13.97
C PRO A 12 -6.41 -6.63 -12.93
N LYS A 13 -5.39 -7.03 -12.17
CA LYS A 13 -5.52 -8.01 -11.09
C LYS A 13 -5.25 -7.31 -9.78
N ARG A 14 -6.13 -7.52 -8.81
CA ARG A 14 -5.89 -7.02 -7.47
C ARG A 14 -4.67 -7.70 -6.86
N LEU A 15 -3.90 -6.95 -6.08
CA LEU A 15 -2.82 -7.51 -5.28
C LEU A 15 -3.39 -8.51 -4.26
N GLN A 16 -2.65 -9.59 -4.01
CA GLN A 16 -2.96 -10.53 -2.92
C GLN A 16 -2.85 -9.80 -1.58
N ALA A 17 -3.60 -10.25 -0.57
CA ALA A 17 -3.66 -9.61 0.75
C ALA A 17 -2.27 -9.40 1.36
N GLU A 18 -1.42 -10.42 1.30
CA GLU A 18 -0.06 -10.43 1.80
C GLU A 18 0.81 -9.42 1.04
N THR A 19 0.75 -9.46 -0.30
CA THR A 19 1.49 -8.53 -1.16
C THR A 19 1.04 -7.09 -0.92
N LEU A 20 -0.26 -6.86 -0.72
CA LEU A 20 -0.79 -5.53 -0.47
C LEU A 20 -0.32 -4.99 0.89
N LEU A 21 -0.36 -5.81 1.94
CA LEU A 21 0.16 -5.43 3.25
C LEU A 21 1.65 -5.11 3.21
N ASP A 22 2.43 -5.96 2.54
CA ASP A 22 3.87 -5.74 2.37
C ASP A 22 4.18 -4.47 1.54
N SER A 23 3.37 -4.18 0.52
CA SER A 23 3.48 -2.94 -0.26
C SER A 23 3.15 -1.71 0.59
N ILE A 24 2.12 -1.77 1.44
CA ILE A 24 1.76 -0.70 2.36
C ILE A 24 2.90 -0.44 3.36
N ASP A 25 3.42 -1.49 3.98
CA ASP A 25 4.58 -1.40 4.89
C ASP A 25 5.77 -0.78 4.18
N THR A 26 6.04 -1.26 2.96
CA THR A 26 7.12 -0.73 2.13
C THR A 26 6.94 0.76 1.91
N VAL A 27 5.78 1.23 1.43
CA VAL A 27 5.52 2.65 1.09
C VAL A 27 5.49 3.56 2.32
N THR A 28 4.84 3.12 3.39
CA THR A 28 4.75 3.87 4.65
C THR A 28 6.06 3.85 5.44
N GLY A 29 6.97 2.92 5.14
CA GLY A 29 8.17 2.70 5.93
C GLY A 29 7.90 2.10 7.31
N ALA A 30 6.67 1.61 7.54
CA ALA A 30 6.29 0.88 8.74
C ALA A 30 6.62 -0.61 8.59
N ALA A 31 6.51 -1.36 9.68
CA ALA A 31 6.64 -2.81 9.66
C ALA A 31 5.49 -3.44 10.44
N THR A 32 4.75 -4.34 9.80
CA THR A 32 3.84 -5.25 10.48
C THR A 32 4.65 -6.29 11.26
N THR A 33 4.23 -6.57 12.48
CA THR A 33 4.83 -7.63 13.30
C THR A 33 3.84 -8.76 13.45
N PHE A 34 4.32 -9.98 13.26
CA PHE A 34 3.52 -11.20 13.41
C PHE A 34 3.98 -11.95 14.66
N ALA A 35 3.05 -12.33 15.53
CA ALA A 35 3.37 -13.01 16.77
C ALA A 35 4.14 -14.31 16.50
N GLY A 36 5.28 -14.51 17.17
CA GLY A 36 6.13 -15.69 16.97
C GLY A 36 7.07 -15.62 15.76
N MET A 37 7.03 -14.55 14.96
CA MET A 37 7.98 -14.33 13.86
C MET A 37 9.05 -13.29 14.24
N PRO A 38 10.26 -13.39 13.68
CA PRO A 38 11.26 -12.33 13.80
C PRO A 38 10.75 -10.98 13.28
N ALA A 39 11.24 -9.88 13.85
CA ALA A 39 10.95 -8.54 13.34
C ALA A 39 11.40 -8.38 11.88
N GLY A 40 10.58 -7.72 11.07
CA GLY A 40 10.84 -7.55 9.63
C GLY A 40 10.42 -8.72 8.74
N THR A 41 9.78 -9.74 9.31
CA THR A 41 9.13 -10.80 8.51
C THR A 41 8.00 -10.19 7.67
N ARG A 42 8.07 -10.40 6.35
CA ARG A 42 7.00 -9.98 5.43
C ARG A 42 5.81 -10.92 5.48
N ALA A 43 4.62 -10.42 5.19
CA ALA A 43 3.39 -11.20 5.12
C ALA A 43 3.52 -12.37 4.12
N VAL A 44 4.18 -12.16 2.99
CA VAL A 44 4.44 -13.24 2.00
C VAL A 44 5.38 -14.34 2.50
N GLN A 45 6.07 -14.13 3.63
CA GLN A 45 7.00 -15.10 4.21
C GLN A 45 6.40 -15.92 5.35
N LEU A 46 5.12 -15.69 5.69
CA LEU A 46 4.45 -16.44 6.74
C LEU A 46 4.33 -17.93 6.37
N PRO A 47 4.65 -18.86 7.29
CA PRO A 47 4.63 -20.29 7.01
C PRO A 47 3.21 -20.87 6.87
N ASP A 48 2.23 -20.26 7.52
CA ASP A 48 0.82 -20.64 7.48
C ASP A 48 -0.09 -19.42 7.76
N THR A 49 -1.40 -19.66 7.79
CA THR A 49 -2.44 -18.64 8.00
C THR A 49 -2.92 -18.58 9.45
N GLY A 50 -2.18 -19.17 10.39
CA GLY A 50 -2.49 -19.19 11.82
C GLY A 50 -2.16 -17.88 12.55
N PHE A 51 -1.63 -16.88 11.84
CA PHE A 51 -1.29 -15.57 12.39
C PHE A 51 -2.53 -14.68 12.42
N ASP A 52 -2.82 -14.12 13.60
CA ASP A 52 -3.94 -13.20 13.78
C ASP A 52 -3.62 -11.85 13.12
N SER A 53 -4.13 -11.65 11.91
CA SER A 53 -4.10 -10.37 11.21
C SER A 53 -5.50 -10.06 10.67
N TYR A 54 -6.12 -9.04 11.24
CA TYR A 54 -7.41 -8.54 10.78
C TYR A 54 -7.33 -8.09 9.32
N PHE A 55 -6.23 -7.44 8.92
CA PHE A 55 -5.98 -7.05 7.54
C PHE A 55 -5.97 -8.27 6.59
N LEU A 56 -5.16 -9.29 6.86
CA LEU A 56 -5.07 -10.46 5.98
C LEU A 56 -6.41 -11.20 5.87
N THR A 57 -7.14 -11.31 6.98
CA THR A 57 -8.49 -11.89 7.02
C THR A 57 -9.47 -11.08 6.16
N VAL A 58 -9.51 -9.77 6.35
CA VAL A 58 -10.41 -8.87 5.61
C VAL A 58 -10.10 -8.92 4.12
N PHE A 59 -8.83 -8.97 3.70
CA PHE A 59 -8.43 -8.98 2.29
C PHE A 59 -8.47 -10.36 1.61
N GLY A 60 -8.99 -11.38 2.31
CA GLY A 60 -9.31 -12.67 1.70
C GLY A 60 -8.14 -13.65 1.65
N GLN A 61 -7.21 -13.58 2.61
CA GLN A 61 -6.27 -14.67 2.82
C GLN A 61 -7.08 -15.97 3.07
N PRO A 62 -6.90 -17.02 2.25
CA PRO A 62 -7.67 -18.26 2.38
C PRO A 62 -7.19 -19.05 3.61
N ASP A 63 -8.03 -19.91 4.17
CA ASP A 63 -7.59 -20.83 5.22
C ASP A 63 -6.65 -21.88 4.60
N SER A 64 -5.46 -22.09 5.18
CA SER A 64 -4.44 -23.03 4.65
C SER A 64 -4.89 -24.50 4.64
N LYS A 65 -6.12 -24.81 5.08
CA LYS A 65 -6.68 -26.17 5.14
C LYS A 65 -7.05 -26.75 3.78
N THR A 66 -7.16 -25.92 2.74
CA THR A 66 -7.56 -26.37 1.40
C THR A 66 -6.58 -25.89 0.33
N ALA A 67 -6.10 -26.80 -0.54
CA ALA A 67 -5.20 -26.46 -1.67
C ALA A 67 -5.91 -25.76 -2.84
N CYS A 68 -7.13 -25.26 -2.62
CA CYS A 68 -8.00 -24.75 -3.68
C CYS A 68 -7.85 -23.24 -3.82
N GLU A 69 -7.27 -22.76 -4.92
CA GLU A 69 -7.23 -21.33 -5.27
C GLU A 69 -8.64 -20.69 -5.35
N CYS A 70 -9.72 -21.48 -5.41
CA CYS A 70 -11.09 -20.98 -5.47
C CYS A 70 -11.60 -20.37 -4.15
N GLU A 71 -10.93 -20.61 -3.01
CA GLU A 71 -11.29 -19.97 -1.74
C GLU A 71 -10.75 -18.52 -1.62
N ARG A 72 -9.79 -18.14 -2.48
CA ARG A 72 -9.39 -16.75 -2.62
C ARG A 72 -10.48 -15.97 -3.34
N SER A 73 -11.28 -15.21 -2.59
CA SER A 73 -12.23 -14.29 -3.19
C SER A 73 -11.50 -13.07 -3.75
N SER A 74 -11.42 -12.99 -5.08
CA SER A 74 -10.91 -11.80 -5.79
C SER A 74 -11.94 -10.68 -5.90
N GLU A 75 -13.16 -10.89 -5.39
CA GLU A 75 -14.23 -9.89 -5.44
C GLU A 75 -13.89 -8.73 -4.51
N ALA A 76 -13.77 -7.54 -5.09
CA ALA A 76 -13.63 -6.31 -4.33
C ALA A 76 -14.91 -6.08 -3.53
N ASN A 77 -14.86 -6.28 -2.22
CA ASN A 77 -15.94 -5.89 -1.33
C ASN A 77 -15.71 -4.46 -0.85
N LEU A 78 -16.75 -3.62 -0.92
CA LEU A 78 -16.78 -2.26 -0.40
C LEU A 78 -16.25 -2.16 1.04
N ALA A 79 -16.49 -3.19 1.85
CA ALA A 79 -15.98 -3.28 3.23
C ALA A 79 -14.44 -3.29 3.33
N GLN A 80 -13.74 -3.91 2.37
CA GLN A 80 -12.27 -3.97 2.36
C GLN A 80 -11.65 -2.62 1.98
N SER A 81 -12.25 -1.92 1.01
CA SER A 81 -11.87 -0.54 0.66
C SER A 81 -12.16 0.41 1.82
N LEU A 82 -13.30 0.24 2.52
CA LEU A 82 -13.63 1.04 3.70
C LEU A 82 -12.66 0.79 4.86
N HIS A 83 -12.19 -0.45 5.03
CA HIS A 83 -11.20 -0.80 6.05
C HIS A 83 -9.84 -0.15 5.77
N LEU A 84 -9.36 -0.19 4.52
CA LEU A 84 -8.15 0.54 4.12
C LEU A 84 -8.26 2.05 4.38
N LEU A 85 -9.43 2.62 4.04
CA LEU A 85 -9.69 4.05 4.20
C LEU A 85 -9.78 4.50 5.67
N ASN A 86 -10.17 3.61 6.60
CA ASN A 86 -10.54 4.01 7.97
C ASN A 86 -9.89 3.18 9.09
N SER A 87 -8.94 2.29 8.80
CA SER A 87 -8.35 1.46 9.86
C SER A 87 -7.36 2.25 10.71
N GLU A 88 -7.46 2.07 12.03
CA GLU A 88 -6.44 2.57 12.96
C GLU A 88 -5.05 2.03 12.64
N GLU A 89 -4.98 0.81 12.09
CA GLU A 89 -3.73 0.20 11.68
C GLU A 89 -3.04 1.01 10.58
N MET A 90 -3.78 1.41 9.53
CA MET A 90 -3.25 2.31 8.50
C MET A 90 -2.83 3.66 9.06
N GLN A 91 -3.65 4.26 9.94
CA GLN A 91 -3.31 5.53 10.58
C GLN A 91 -2.00 5.42 11.39
N LYS A 92 -1.82 4.35 12.16
CA LYS A 92 -0.59 4.11 12.94
C LYS A 92 0.64 3.94 12.04
N LYS A 93 0.51 3.26 10.90
CA LYS A 93 1.60 3.09 9.93
C LYS A 93 2.01 4.43 9.30
N LEU A 94 1.04 5.28 8.98
CA LEU A 94 1.29 6.61 8.40
C LEU A 94 1.92 7.58 9.40
N THR A 95 1.39 7.61 10.62
CA THR A 95 1.79 8.57 11.68
C THR A 95 3.00 8.12 12.51
N GLY A 96 3.62 6.99 12.17
CA GLY A 96 4.79 6.48 12.89
C GLY A 96 5.99 7.42 12.83
N ASP A 97 6.65 7.67 13.96
CA ASP A 97 7.78 8.63 14.07
C ASP A 97 9.00 8.27 13.21
N ASN A 98 9.19 6.98 12.94
CA ASN A 98 10.24 6.48 12.05
C ASN A 98 9.71 6.12 10.65
N GLY A 99 8.47 6.54 10.33
CA GLY A 99 7.82 6.28 9.06
C GLY A 99 8.32 7.19 7.94
N ARG A 100 7.88 6.91 6.72
CA ARG A 100 8.32 7.64 5.53
C ARG A 100 7.92 9.10 5.55
N ALA A 101 6.70 9.42 5.99
CA ALA A 101 6.26 10.81 6.08
C ALA A 101 7.17 11.63 7.00
N ALA A 102 7.56 11.07 8.15
CA ALA A 102 8.52 11.69 9.06
C ALA A 102 9.88 11.92 8.40
N ALA A 103 10.41 10.91 7.70
CA ALA A 103 11.67 11.01 6.99
C ALA A 103 11.65 12.07 5.87
N LEU A 104 10.57 12.11 5.07
CA LEU A 104 10.42 13.08 3.97
C LEU A 104 10.26 14.52 4.48
N ALA A 105 9.54 14.71 5.59
CA ALA A 105 9.39 16.00 6.23
C ALA A 105 10.69 16.51 6.87
N ALA A 106 11.47 15.63 7.49
CA ALA A 106 12.73 15.98 8.16
C ALA A 106 13.88 16.27 7.20
N ASP A 107 13.81 15.77 5.96
CA ASP A 107 14.85 15.96 4.96
C ASP A 107 14.83 17.38 4.37
N THR A 108 15.63 18.30 4.88
CA THR A 108 15.71 19.67 4.35
C THR A 108 16.72 19.83 3.21
N THR A 109 17.37 18.74 2.79
CA THR A 109 18.50 18.79 1.86
C THR A 109 18.07 18.63 0.41
N ARG A 110 17.07 17.79 0.15
CA ARG A 110 16.59 17.49 -1.20
C ARG A 110 15.42 18.39 -1.61
N PRO A 111 15.30 18.76 -2.89
CA PRO A 111 14.11 19.41 -3.43
C PRO A 111 12.84 18.59 -3.17
N VAL A 112 11.71 19.28 -2.93
CA VAL A 112 10.42 18.64 -2.66
C VAL A 112 9.99 17.74 -3.83
N GLU A 113 10.29 18.16 -5.05
CA GLU A 113 9.97 17.44 -6.29
C GLU A 113 10.68 16.09 -6.37
N ASP A 114 11.93 16.00 -5.89
CA ASP A 114 12.67 14.74 -5.88
C ASP A 114 12.08 13.75 -4.88
N LYS A 115 11.62 14.26 -3.73
CA LYS A 115 10.90 13.46 -2.73
C LYS A 115 9.55 12.96 -3.26
N ILE A 116 8.82 13.80 -3.99
CA ILE A 116 7.56 13.39 -4.65
C ILE A 116 7.86 12.28 -5.66
N ARG A 117 8.88 12.44 -6.52
CA ARG A 117 9.26 11.39 -7.50
C ARG A 117 9.62 10.07 -6.82
N GLU A 118 10.41 10.13 -5.75
CA GLU A 118 10.74 8.94 -4.96
C GLU A 118 9.47 8.25 -4.45
N LEU A 119 8.53 9.00 -3.87
CA LEU A 119 7.30 8.46 -3.35
C LEU A 119 6.44 7.80 -4.43
N TYR A 120 6.31 8.42 -5.61
CA TYR A 120 5.57 7.84 -6.74
C TYR A 120 6.23 6.57 -7.28
N LYS A 121 7.56 6.51 -7.31
CA LYS A 121 8.28 5.28 -7.68
C LYS A 121 8.05 4.17 -6.67
N LEU A 122 8.04 4.49 -5.39
CA LEU A 122 7.80 3.50 -4.33
C LEU A 122 6.36 2.99 -4.33
N ALA A 123 5.38 3.87 -4.52
CA ALA A 123 3.97 3.52 -4.46
C ALA A 123 3.47 2.90 -5.78
N LEU A 124 3.79 3.52 -6.92
CA LEU A 124 3.19 3.20 -8.22
C LEU A 124 4.20 2.67 -9.23
N SER A 125 5.48 2.50 -8.86
CA SER A 125 6.54 2.00 -9.75
C SER A 125 6.74 2.79 -11.04
N ARG A 126 6.37 4.09 -11.04
CA ARG A 126 6.54 5.01 -12.18
C ARG A 126 6.85 6.43 -11.72
N GLU A 127 7.23 7.29 -12.66
CA GLU A 127 7.30 8.74 -12.42
C GLU A 127 5.88 9.34 -12.32
N PRO A 128 5.70 10.40 -11.51
CA PRO A 128 4.47 11.18 -11.52
C PRO A 128 4.29 11.88 -12.88
N ALA A 129 3.06 11.95 -13.36
CA ALA A 129 2.72 12.79 -14.51
C ALA A 129 2.85 14.28 -14.13
N ASP A 130 3.00 15.16 -15.12
CA ASP A 130 3.19 16.60 -14.88
C ASP A 130 2.07 17.21 -14.03
N GLN A 131 0.82 16.78 -14.26
CA GLN A 131 -0.33 17.23 -13.47
C GLN A 131 -0.29 16.72 -12.03
N GLU A 132 0.10 15.46 -11.82
CA GLU A 132 0.25 14.87 -10.48
C GLU A 132 1.35 15.56 -9.69
N MET A 133 2.49 15.83 -10.33
CA MET A 133 3.60 16.58 -9.75
C MET A 133 3.16 17.99 -9.35
N ALA A 134 2.45 18.69 -10.23
CA ALA A 134 1.95 20.04 -9.94
C ALA A 134 0.99 20.03 -8.74
N SER A 135 0.00 19.12 -8.72
CA SER A 135 -0.96 19.02 -7.63
C SER A 135 -0.32 18.61 -6.30
N ALA A 136 0.62 17.65 -6.30
CA ALA A 136 1.33 17.24 -5.09
C ALA A 136 2.19 18.38 -4.53
N ARG A 137 2.89 19.12 -5.40
CA ARG A 137 3.68 20.29 -5.00
C ARG A 137 2.80 21.39 -4.41
N GLU A 138 1.69 21.71 -5.07
CA GLU A 138 0.74 22.72 -4.60
C GLU A 138 0.16 22.34 -3.23
N TYR A 139 -0.23 21.08 -3.06
CA TYR A 139 -0.81 20.57 -1.82
C TYR A 139 0.19 20.63 -0.65
N LEU A 140 1.45 20.21 -0.87
CA LEU A 140 2.50 20.29 0.16
C LEU A 140 2.82 21.76 0.49
N GLY A 141 2.94 22.62 -0.53
CA GLY A 141 3.17 24.05 -0.40
C GLY A 141 4.28 24.39 0.61
N GLU A 142 4.05 25.41 1.44
CA GLU A 142 4.95 25.80 2.53
C GLU A 142 5.00 24.79 3.69
N ARG A 143 4.05 23.84 3.74
CA ARG A 143 3.96 22.82 4.79
C ARG A 143 4.78 21.57 4.46
N HIS A 144 5.61 21.59 3.42
CA HIS A 144 6.46 20.45 3.03
C HIS A 144 7.45 19.98 4.11
N ASN A 145 7.72 20.79 5.14
CA ASN A 145 8.55 20.40 6.29
C ASN A 145 7.71 19.85 7.47
N GLN A 146 6.39 19.82 7.34
CA GLN A 146 5.48 19.21 8.31
C GLN A 146 5.17 17.78 7.88
N ARG A 147 4.86 16.92 8.84
CA ARG A 147 4.61 15.49 8.59
C ARG A 147 3.24 15.24 7.95
N GLU A 148 2.21 15.88 8.49
CA GLU A 148 0.80 15.70 8.10
C GLU A 148 0.56 15.75 6.58
N PRO A 149 1.09 16.74 5.81
CA PRO A 149 0.88 16.76 4.35
C PRO A 149 1.49 15.56 3.61
N TRP A 150 2.59 14.99 4.12
CA TRP A 150 3.17 13.77 3.54
C TRP A 150 2.36 12.53 3.93
N GLU A 151 1.84 12.47 5.15
CA GLU A 151 0.95 11.40 5.60
C GLU A 151 -0.30 11.33 4.72
N ASP A 152 -0.92 12.48 4.45
CA ASP A 152 -2.08 12.61 3.58
C ASP A 152 -1.77 12.23 2.12
N LEU A 153 -0.62 12.66 1.59
CA LEU A 153 -0.21 12.31 0.23
C LEU A 153 0.03 10.80 0.09
N ILE A 154 0.70 10.17 1.06
CA ILE A 154 0.90 8.72 1.08
C ILE A 154 -0.45 8.00 1.18
N TRP A 155 -1.36 8.47 2.05
CA TRP A 155 -2.69 7.91 2.19
C TRP A 155 -3.48 7.99 0.88
N ALA A 156 -3.43 9.13 0.18
CA ALA A 156 -4.09 9.31 -1.11
C ALA A 156 -3.54 8.34 -2.18
N LEU A 157 -2.22 8.13 -2.22
CA LEU A 157 -1.59 7.19 -3.16
C LEU A 157 -1.98 5.74 -2.86
N VAL A 158 -1.93 5.32 -1.59
CA VAL A 158 -2.28 3.95 -1.18
C VAL A 158 -3.76 3.63 -1.44
N ASN A 159 -4.64 4.63 -1.33
CA ASN A 159 -6.06 4.46 -1.62
C ASN A 159 -6.42 4.67 -3.10
N SER A 160 -5.44 4.96 -3.96
CA SER A 160 -5.67 5.08 -5.39
C SER A 160 -5.99 3.71 -6.02
N LYS A 161 -6.79 3.72 -7.09
CA LYS A 161 -7.06 2.49 -7.86
C LYS A 161 -5.77 1.88 -8.41
N GLU A 162 -4.84 2.73 -8.84
CA GLU A 162 -3.58 2.28 -9.41
C GLU A 162 -2.71 1.51 -8.41
N PHE A 163 -2.75 1.89 -7.13
CA PHE A 163 -2.04 1.14 -6.08
C PHE A 163 -2.69 -0.21 -5.78
N LEU A 164 -4.02 -0.26 -5.75
CA LEU A 164 -4.76 -1.47 -5.36
C LEU A 164 -4.81 -2.54 -6.47
N PHE A 165 -4.62 -2.14 -7.72
CA PHE A 165 -4.70 -3.01 -8.89
C PHE A 165 -3.37 -3.01 -9.65
N ASN A 166 -2.80 -4.19 -9.84
CA ASN A 166 -1.74 -4.38 -10.82
C ASN A 166 -2.36 -4.18 -12.22
N HIS A 167 -1.74 -3.37 -13.07
CA HIS A 167 -2.25 -2.93 -14.37
C HIS A 167 -1.40 -3.42 -15.55
#